data_AF-A0A257GTT3-F1
#
_entry.id   AF-A0A257GTT3-F1
#
_cell.length_a   1.000
_cell.length_b   1.000
_cell.length_c   1.000
_cell.angle_alpha   90.00
_cell.angle_beta   90.00
_cell.angle_gamma   90.00
#
_symmetry.space_group_name_H-M   'P 1'
#
loop_
_entity.id
_entity.type
_entity.pdbx_description
1 polymer ?
#
loop_
_entity_poly.entity_id
_entity_poly.type
_entity_poly.pdbx_seq_one_letter_code
_entity_poly.pdbx_strand_id
1 'polypeptide(L)'
;MAKAIFDLEASGRVIKAPRPRARRNQYQLGVAELLGAAVRNTLNKSVGLARSLPMIARSAKSALIPDKGSNGKRDWSLPKDFKLFAPRTSLNVAITNQRTFAGRTVPLAEVKQIAKLLGVSLNDVVMATTAGGLRAYLKENNDLPTKPLCAAVPVSLRQEGDTTSNNQVSMVTMNLATDIKDPLERLMKIHADSANTKEMMGRFKAAIPTDFPLPAAPWLMSA
;
A
#
# COMPACT_ATOMS: atom_id res chain seq x y z
N MET A 1 -18.51 -6.89 5.64
CA MET A 1 -17.14 -6.80 6.17
C MET A 1 -16.94 -5.60 7.09
N ALA A 2 -17.33 -4.37 6.72
CA ALA A 2 -17.14 -3.18 7.58
C ALA A 2 -17.59 -3.38 9.04
N LYS A 3 -18.81 -3.90 9.28
CA LYS A 3 -19.34 -4.13 10.64
C LYS A 3 -18.58 -5.18 11.48
N ALA A 4 -17.75 -6.04 10.87
CA ALA A 4 -16.93 -7.02 11.59
C ALA A 4 -15.55 -6.46 11.95
N ILE A 5 -15.06 -5.47 11.20
CA ILE A 5 -13.78 -4.79 11.46
C ILE A 5 -13.91 -3.80 12.62
N PHE A 6 -15.11 -3.27 12.86
CA PHE A 6 -15.42 -2.33 13.96
C PHE A 6 -16.07 -2.99 15.18
N ASP A 7 -15.99 -4.32 15.29
CA ASP A 7 -16.48 -5.03 16.47
C ASP A 7 -15.40 -4.98 17.57
N LEU A 8 -15.69 -4.24 18.64
CA LEU A 8 -14.75 -4.01 19.74
C LEU A 8 -14.99 -4.96 20.93
N GLU A 9 -16.01 -5.83 20.86
CA GLU A 9 -16.35 -6.75 21.93
C GLU A 9 -15.51 -8.03 21.90
N ALA A 10 -14.92 -8.40 23.03
CA ALA A 10 -13.99 -9.53 23.15
C ALA A 10 -14.63 -10.91 22.86
N SER A 11 -15.95 -11.04 23.01
CA SER A 11 -16.67 -12.31 22.81
C SER A 11 -16.96 -12.63 21.34
N GLY A 12 -16.77 -11.68 20.42
CA GLY A 12 -17.10 -11.82 19.01
C GLY A 12 -18.61 -11.95 18.75
N ARG A 13 -19.09 -11.38 17.65
CA ARG A 13 -20.52 -11.47 17.31
C ARG A 13 -20.91 -12.89 16.90
N VAL A 14 -22.02 -13.38 17.45
CA VAL A 14 -22.70 -14.59 16.95
C VAL A 14 -23.38 -14.27 15.62
N ILE A 15 -22.73 -14.61 14.51
CA ILE A 15 -23.28 -14.46 13.16
C ILE A 15 -24.17 -15.67 12.88
N LYS A 16 -25.48 -15.45 12.78
CA LYS A 16 -26.41 -16.49 12.32
C LYS A 16 -26.00 -16.95 10.92
N ALA A 17 -25.85 -18.26 10.73
CA ALA A 17 -25.57 -18.82 9.42
C ALA A 17 -26.56 -18.26 8.39
N PRO A 18 -26.09 -17.83 7.20
CA PRO A 18 -26.99 -17.30 6.18
C PRO A 18 -28.08 -18.34 5.91
N ARG A 19 -29.35 -17.93 5.93
CA ARG A 19 -30.47 -18.83 5.61
C ARG A 19 -30.16 -19.48 4.27
N PRO A 20 -30.23 -20.82 4.15
CA PRO A 20 -30.10 -21.48 2.86
C PRO A 20 -31.21 -20.95 1.95
N ARG A 21 -30.88 -20.02 1.06
CA ARG A 21 -31.75 -19.64 -0.03
C ARG A 21 -31.71 -20.82 -0.99
N ALA A 22 -32.88 -21.41 -1.29
CA ALA A 22 -33.00 -22.26 -2.45
C ALA A 22 -32.41 -21.46 -3.63
N ARG A 23 -31.30 -21.95 -4.20
CA ARG A 23 -30.77 -21.39 -5.44
C ARG A 23 -31.86 -21.60 -6.47
N ARG A 24 -32.65 -20.56 -6.73
CA ARG A 24 -33.56 -20.51 -7.86
C ARG A 24 -32.66 -20.47 -9.09
N ASN A 25 -32.37 -21.64 -9.63
CA ASN A 25 -31.66 -21.80 -10.90
C ASN A 25 -32.48 -21.07 -11.96
N GLN A 26 -32.11 -19.82 -12.26
CA GLN A 26 -32.65 -19.06 -13.38
C GLN A 26 -31.63 -18.00 -13.81
N TYR A 27 -30.45 -18.49 -14.22
CA TYR A 27 -29.67 -17.84 -15.27
C TYR A 27 -28.80 -18.92 -15.94
N GLN A 28 -29.46 -19.82 -16.67
CA GLN A 28 -28.76 -20.61 -17.68
C GLN A 28 -28.59 -19.71 -18.90
N LEU A 29 -27.56 -18.86 -18.89
CA LEU A 29 -26.96 -18.46 -20.16
C LEU A 29 -26.45 -19.74 -20.80
N GLY A 30 -26.90 -20.04 -22.02
CA GLY A 30 -26.31 -21.15 -22.80
C GLY A 30 -24.81 -20.94 -22.94
N VAL A 31 -24.02 -22.01 -23.04
CA VAL A 31 -22.55 -21.94 -23.19
C VAL A 31 -22.16 -20.99 -24.35
N ALA A 32 -22.97 -20.96 -25.41
CA ALA A 32 -22.81 -20.05 -26.54
C ALA A 32 -23.04 -18.57 -26.19
N GLU A 33 -23.96 -18.27 -25.27
CA GLU A 33 -24.28 -16.91 -24.82
C GLU A 33 -23.23 -16.40 -23.83
N LEU A 34 -22.68 -17.29 -22.99
CA LEU A 34 -21.50 -17.03 -22.17
C LEU A 34 -20.25 -16.78 -23.03
N LEU A 35 -20.03 -17.59 -24.07
CA LEU A 35 -18.95 -17.39 -25.04
C LEU A 35 -19.13 -16.09 -25.80
N GLY A 36 -20.34 -15.80 -26.28
CA GLY A 36 -20.65 -14.55 -26.97
C GLY A 36 -20.45 -13.33 -26.08
N ALA A 37 -20.92 -13.37 -24.84
CA ALA A 37 -20.71 -12.32 -23.84
C ALA A 37 -19.22 -12.16 -23.49
N ALA A 38 -18.47 -13.26 -23.34
CA ALA A 38 -17.04 -13.24 -23.07
C ALA A 38 -16.24 -12.62 -24.22
N VAL A 39 -16.53 -13.00 -25.47
CA VAL A 39 -15.88 -12.43 -26.66
C VAL A 39 -16.20 -10.96 -26.81
N ARG A 40 -17.47 -10.57 -26.67
CA ARG A 40 -17.92 -9.17 -26.80
C ARG A 40 -17.32 -8.29 -25.70
N ASN A 41 -17.22 -8.80 -24.48
CA ASN A 41 -16.60 -8.09 -23.36
C ASN A 41 -15.07 -8.02 -23.51
N THR A 42 -14.44 -9.05 -24.09
CA THR A 42 -12.99 -9.05 -24.39
C THR A 42 -12.67 -8.02 -25.48
N LEU A 43 -13.45 -7.97 -26.55
CA LEU A 43 -13.29 -7.00 -27.64
C LEU A 43 -13.50 -5.55 -27.18
N ASN A 44 -14.53 -5.28 -26.39
CA ASN A 44 -14.77 -3.95 -25.84
C ASN A 44 -13.62 -3.49 -24.92
N LYS A 45 -13.01 -4.41 -24.17
CA LYS A 45 -11.86 -4.11 -23.30
C LYS A 45 -10.57 -3.89 -24.09
N SER A 46 -10.30 -4.65 -25.15
CA SER A 46 -9.10 -4.45 -25.98
C SER A 46 -9.16 -3.17 -26.82
N VAL A 47 -10.34 -2.76 -27.30
CA VAL A 47 -10.51 -1.45 -27.95
C VAL A 47 -10.28 -0.30 -26.96
N GLY A 48 -10.75 -0.43 -25.71
CA GLY A 48 -10.46 0.55 -24.65
C GLY A 48 -8.96 0.64 -24.30
N LEU A 49 -8.27 -0.51 -24.26
CA LEU A 49 -6.83 -0.58 -24.02
C LEU A 49 -6.04 0.06 -25.18
N ALA A 50 -6.42 -0.23 -26.42
CA ALA A 50 -5.77 0.33 -27.59
C ALA A 50 -5.93 1.87 -27.68
N ARG A 51 -7.10 2.39 -27.30
CA ARG A 51 -7.36 3.85 -27.25
C ARG A 51 -6.63 4.56 -26.12
N SER A 52 -6.23 3.85 -25.05
CA SER A 52 -5.49 4.43 -23.92
C SER A 52 -3.97 4.32 -24.05
N LEU A 53 -3.44 3.48 -24.95
CA LEU A 53 -2.00 3.39 -25.25
C LEU A 53 -1.31 4.74 -25.52
N PRO A 54 -1.87 5.69 -26.30
CA PRO A 54 -1.22 6.97 -26.55
C PRO A 54 -1.11 7.84 -25.28
N MET A 55 -2.09 7.75 -24.38
CA MET A 55 -2.10 8.45 -23.11
C MET A 55 -1.09 7.83 -22.15
N ILE A 56 -1.05 6.49 -22.05
CA ILE A 56 -0.05 5.76 -21.26
C ILE A 56 1.37 6.09 -21.74
N ALA A 57 1.60 6.11 -23.06
CA ALA A 57 2.89 6.45 -23.63
C ALA A 57 3.31 7.91 -23.36
N ARG A 58 2.36 8.86 -23.42
CA ARG A 58 2.62 10.27 -23.08
C ARG A 58 2.89 10.47 -21.59
N SER A 59 2.12 9.82 -20.72
CA SER A 59 2.31 9.88 -19.27
C SER A 59 3.60 9.19 -18.82
N ALA A 60 3.97 8.08 -19.45
CA ALA A 60 5.27 7.44 -19.23
C ALA A 60 6.42 8.37 -19.67
N LYS A 61 6.25 9.08 -20.79
CA LYS A 61 7.24 10.06 -21.27
C LYS A 61 7.38 11.25 -20.31
N SER A 62 6.31 11.74 -19.69
CA SER A 62 6.40 12.84 -18.72
C SER A 62 6.85 12.39 -17.33
N ALA A 63 6.57 11.15 -16.93
CA ALA A 63 7.01 10.59 -15.65
C ALA A 63 8.49 10.15 -15.65
N LEU A 64 9.04 9.80 -16.83
CA LEU A 64 10.43 9.34 -16.98
C LEU A 64 11.39 10.45 -17.43
N ILE A 65 10.92 11.64 -17.82
CA ILE A 65 11.81 12.76 -18.16
C ILE A 65 11.95 13.66 -16.93
N PRO A 66 13.10 13.62 -16.23
CA PRO A 66 13.35 14.47 -15.08
C PRO A 66 13.43 15.95 -15.47
N ASP A 67 12.95 16.82 -14.59
CA ASP A 67 13.03 18.27 -14.75
C ASP A 67 14.47 18.76 -14.88
N LYS A 68 14.64 19.86 -15.62
CA LYS A 68 15.95 20.47 -15.88
C LYS A 68 16.42 21.16 -14.60
N GLY A 69 17.53 20.68 -14.01
CA GLY A 69 18.10 21.32 -12.82
C GLY A 69 18.60 22.75 -13.09
N SER A 70 18.95 23.50 -12.04
CA SER A 70 19.48 24.87 -12.12
C SER A 70 20.69 25.02 -13.05
N ASN A 71 21.39 23.92 -13.33
CA ASN A 71 22.59 23.84 -14.15
C ASN A 71 22.26 23.54 -15.63
N GLY A 72 20.99 23.51 -16.02
CA GLY A 72 20.55 23.24 -17.38
C GLY A 72 20.68 21.77 -17.85
N LYS A 73 21.11 20.85 -16.97
CA LYS A 73 21.26 19.42 -17.26
C LYS A 73 20.07 18.64 -16.69
N ARG A 74 19.59 17.64 -17.44
CA ARG A 74 18.59 16.67 -16.98
C ARG A 74 19.34 15.54 -16.29
N ASP A 75 19.10 15.35 -15.00
CA ASP A 75 19.72 14.26 -14.25
C ASP A 75 18.89 12.99 -14.43
N TRP A 76 19.41 12.03 -15.20
CA TRP A 76 18.77 10.75 -15.48
C TRP A 76 18.97 9.72 -14.35
N SER A 77 19.51 10.14 -13.20
CA SER A 77 19.65 9.24 -12.06
C SER A 77 18.28 8.84 -11.51
N LEU A 78 17.96 7.55 -11.57
CA LEU A 78 16.92 6.98 -10.72
C LEU A 78 17.31 7.28 -9.26
N PRO A 79 16.36 7.63 -8.38
CA PRO A 79 16.67 7.84 -6.96
C PRO A 79 17.40 6.60 -6.46
N LYS A 80 18.67 6.75 -6.07
CA LYS A 80 19.53 5.63 -5.62
C LYS A 80 18.93 4.86 -4.44
N ASP A 81 17.96 5.46 -3.77
CA ASP A 81 17.24 4.93 -2.62
C ASP A 81 15.90 4.25 -2.97
N PHE A 82 15.56 4.08 -4.26
CA PHE A 82 14.38 3.30 -4.66
C PHE A 82 14.66 1.79 -4.46
N LYS A 83 14.66 1.35 -3.19
CA LYS A 83 14.82 -0.04 -2.78
C LYS A 83 13.54 -0.81 -3.13
N LEU A 84 13.49 -1.31 -4.36
CA LEU A 84 12.34 -2.01 -4.92
C LEU A 84 11.94 -3.28 -4.14
N PHE A 85 12.86 -3.85 -3.35
CA PHE A 85 12.64 -5.10 -2.63
C PHE A 85 13.12 -5.04 -1.18
N ALA A 86 12.23 -5.38 -0.25
CA ALA A 86 12.55 -5.60 1.16
C ALA A 86 13.31 -6.93 1.34
N PRO A 87 14.18 -7.07 2.35
CA PRO A 87 14.79 -8.35 2.67
C PRO A 87 13.72 -9.37 3.09
N ARG A 88 13.93 -10.64 2.75
CA ARG A 88 13.07 -11.73 3.24
C ARG A 88 13.39 -12.03 4.71
N THR A 89 12.36 -12.38 5.46
CA THR A 89 12.39 -12.78 6.86
C THR A 89 11.53 -14.03 7.04
N SER A 90 11.56 -14.62 8.22
CA SER A 90 10.65 -15.69 8.67
C SER A 90 9.16 -15.33 8.55
N LEU A 91 8.82 -14.03 8.43
CA LEU A 91 7.45 -13.57 8.20
C LEU A 91 7.00 -13.73 6.74
N ASN A 92 7.92 -13.95 5.79
CA ASN A 92 7.63 -14.10 4.36
C ASN A 92 7.24 -15.55 4.01
N VAL A 93 6.21 -16.06 4.68
CA VAL A 93 5.64 -17.41 4.48
C VAL A 93 4.16 -17.32 4.11
N ALA A 94 3.63 -18.38 3.48
CA ALA A 94 2.22 -18.46 3.15
C ALA A 94 1.36 -18.42 4.43
N ILE A 95 0.31 -17.61 4.42
CA ILE A 95 -0.61 -17.48 5.55
C ILE A 95 -1.47 -18.76 5.62
N THR A 96 -1.40 -19.48 6.74
CA THR A 96 -2.20 -20.67 7.00
C THR A 96 -3.38 -20.37 7.94
N ASN A 97 -4.22 -21.38 8.20
CA ASN A 97 -5.32 -21.29 9.17
C ASN A 97 -4.86 -21.26 10.65
N GLN A 98 -3.56 -21.42 10.92
CA GLN A 98 -2.99 -21.40 12.29
C GLN A 98 -2.54 -20.00 12.74
N ARG A 99 -3.08 -18.93 12.15
CA ARG A 99 -2.68 -17.56 12.48
C ARG A 99 -3.18 -17.15 13.87
N THR A 100 -2.25 -16.73 14.72
CA THR A 100 -2.57 -16.01 15.96
C THR A 100 -2.49 -14.50 15.72
N PHE A 101 -3.32 -13.74 16.43
CA PHE A 101 -3.26 -12.29 16.47
C PHE A 101 -3.00 -11.83 17.89
N ALA A 102 -2.16 -10.82 18.03
CA ALA A 102 -1.99 -10.08 19.27
C ALA A 102 -2.34 -8.62 19.00
N GLY A 103 -3.10 -8.02 19.91
CA GLY A 103 -3.43 -6.60 19.89
C GLY A 103 -2.82 -5.89 21.10
N ARG A 104 -2.40 -4.64 20.91
CA ARG A 104 -1.99 -3.76 22.01
C ARG A 104 -2.62 -2.40 21.81
N THR A 105 -3.20 -1.87 22.89
CA THR A 105 -3.72 -0.50 22.91
C THR A 105 -2.63 0.43 23.40
N VAL A 106 -2.46 1.56 22.70
CA VAL A 106 -1.56 2.64 23.08
C VAL A 106 -2.38 3.93 23.16
N PRO A 107 -2.23 4.75 24.23
CA PRO A 107 -2.99 6.00 24.35
C PRO A 107 -2.68 6.98 23.21
N LEU A 108 -3.72 7.39 22.48
CA LEU A 108 -3.58 8.33 21.37
C LEU A 108 -2.99 9.68 21.81
N ALA A 109 -3.30 10.12 23.03
CA ALA A 109 -2.79 11.36 23.60
C ALA A 109 -1.26 11.32 23.72
N GLU A 110 -0.68 10.20 24.17
CA GLU A 110 0.76 10.02 24.29
C GLU A 110 1.43 10.02 22.92
N VAL A 111 0.86 9.30 21.95
CA VAL A 111 1.38 9.27 20.56
C VAL A 111 1.40 10.68 19.95
N LYS A 112 0.33 11.46 20.16
CA LYS A 112 0.25 12.86 19.72
C LYS A 112 1.26 13.75 20.43
N GLN A 113 1.48 13.54 21.72
CA GLN A 113 2.46 14.28 22.50
C GLN A 113 3.89 14.01 22.00
N ILE A 114 4.24 12.74 21.76
CA ILE A 114 5.53 12.35 21.17
C ILE A 114 5.71 13.01 19.80
N ALA A 115 4.70 12.89 18.93
CA ALA A 115 4.73 13.50 17.60
C ALA A 115 5.00 15.01 17.67
N LYS A 116 4.29 15.72 18.57
CA LYS A 116 4.46 17.16 18.77
C LYS A 116 5.85 17.52 19.32
N LEU A 117 6.33 16.81 20.34
CA LEU A 117 7.61 17.08 20.98
C LEU A 117 8.80 16.87 20.04
N LEU A 118 8.71 15.88 19.15
CA LEU A 118 9.77 15.53 18.22
C LEU A 118 9.61 16.16 16.83
N GLY A 119 8.54 16.93 16.60
CA GLY A 119 8.28 17.58 15.31
C GLY A 119 7.97 16.62 14.17
N VAL A 120 7.44 15.43 14.46
CA VAL A 120 7.13 14.37 13.48
C VAL A 120 5.61 14.16 13.36
N SER A 121 5.16 13.40 12.36
CA SER A 121 3.74 13.08 12.23
C SER A 121 3.33 11.88 13.09
N LEU A 122 2.03 11.78 13.40
CA LEU A 122 1.48 10.62 14.13
C LEU A 122 1.80 9.30 13.42
N ASN A 123 1.72 9.27 12.09
CA ASN A 123 2.02 8.06 11.31
C ASN A 123 3.50 7.68 11.43
N ASP A 124 4.42 8.64 11.55
CA ASP A 124 5.85 8.36 11.75
C ASP A 124 6.07 7.67 13.11
N VAL A 125 5.37 8.12 14.16
CA VAL A 125 5.42 7.47 15.49
C VAL A 125 4.85 6.04 15.45
N VAL A 126 3.74 5.83 14.74
CA VAL A 126 3.14 4.48 14.56
C VAL A 126 4.09 3.55 13.80
N MET A 127 4.68 4.05 12.70
CA MET A 127 5.67 3.29 11.92
C MET A 127 6.90 2.97 12.76
N ALA A 128 7.45 3.93 13.51
CA ALA A 128 8.61 3.72 14.37
C ALA A 128 8.32 2.71 15.49
N THR A 129 7.14 2.76 16.09
CA THR A 129 6.70 1.78 17.11
C THR A 129 6.62 0.38 16.52
N THR A 130 6.02 0.24 15.33
CA THR A 130 5.90 -1.03 14.61
C THR A 130 7.27 -1.57 14.21
N ALA A 131 8.16 -0.72 13.69
CA ALA A 131 9.54 -1.05 13.38
C ALA A 131 10.32 -1.46 14.64
N GLY A 132 10.03 -0.83 15.79
CA GLY A 132 10.44 -1.22 17.13
C GLY A 132 10.16 -2.69 17.42
N GLY A 133 8.89 -3.06 17.37
CA GLY A 133 8.42 -4.42 17.62
C GLY A 133 9.00 -5.44 16.64
N LEU A 134 8.97 -5.14 15.33
CA LEU A 134 9.52 -6.04 14.30
C LEU A 134 11.02 -6.29 14.52
N ARG A 135 11.77 -5.24 14.84
CA ARG A 135 13.21 -5.36 15.10
C ARG A 135 13.49 -6.21 16.33
N ALA A 136 12.75 -6.01 17.42
CA ALA A 136 12.90 -6.79 18.64
C ALA A 136 12.61 -8.27 18.38
N TYR A 137 11.46 -8.56 17.78
CA TYR A 137 11.03 -9.91 17.41
C TYR A 137 12.06 -10.63 16.53
N LEU A 138 12.45 -10.02 15.41
CA LEU A 138 13.42 -10.65 14.50
C LEU A 138 14.78 -10.82 15.15
N LYS A 139 15.20 -9.90 16.03
CA LYS A 139 16.47 -10.02 16.75
C LYS A 139 16.44 -11.18 17.75
N GLU A 140 15.37 -11.31 18.53
CA GLU A 140 15.17 -12.39 19.50
C GLU A 140 15.18 -13.77 18.80
N ASN A 141 14.70 -13.82 17.57
CA ASN A 141 14.67 -15.02 16.73
C ASN A 141 15.94 -15.22 15.86
N ASN A 142 17.00 -14.41 16.03
CA ASN A 142 18.22 -14.45 15.21
C ASN A 142 17.97 -14.32 13.68
N ASP A 143 16.93 -13.58 13.31
CA ASP A 143 16.45 -13.38 11.92
C ASP A 143 16.37 -11.89 11.55
N LEU A 144 17.04 -11.00 12.29
CA LEU A 144 17.09 -9.57 11.97
C LEU A 144 18.03 -9.33 10.78
N PRO A 145 17.52 -8.90 9.60
CA PRO A 145 18.37 -8.60 8.46
C PRO A 145 19.25 -7.37 8.71
N THR A 146 20.40 -7.33 8.02
CA THR A 146 21.28 -6.15 8.00
C THR A 146 20.67 -4.98 7.23
N LYS A 147 19.79 -5.27 6.27
CA LYS A 147 19.03 -4.27 5.52
C LYS A 147 17.72 -3.93 6.27
N PRO A 148 17.25 -2.68 6.21
CA PRO A 148 15.97 -2.34 6.81
C PRO A 148 14.79 -3.04 6.12
N LEU A 149 13.74 -3.30 6.89
CA LEU A 149 12.43 -3.70 6.36
C LEU A 149 11.72 -2.51 5.69
N CYS A 150 10.76 -2.82 4.84
CA CYS A 150 9.86 -1.83 4.23
C CYS A 150 8.39 -2.15 4.57
N ALA A 151 7.56 -1.11 4.63
CA ALA A 151 6.11 -1.23 4.74
C ALA A 151 5.42 -0.58 3.54
N ALA A 152 4.37 -1.21 3.02
CA ALA A 152 3.48 -0.58 2.07
C ALA A 152 2.41 0.21 2.85
N VAL A 153 2.40 1.53 2.69
CA VAL A 153 1.51 2.45 3.42
C VAL A 153 0.55 3.11 2.43
N PRO A 154 -0.76 3.10 2.69
CA PRO A 154 -1.71 3.84 1.87
C PRO A 154 -1.56 5.36 2.10
N VAL A 155 -1.53 6.13 1.02
CA VAL A 155 -1.52 7.60 1.05
C VAL A 155 -2.71 8.16 0.28
N SER A 156 -3.29 9.24 0.81
CA SER A 156 -4.39 9.94 0.18
C SER A 156 -3.90 10.76 -1.01
N LEU A 157 -4.54 10.58 -2.16
CA LEU A 157 -4.39 11.46 -3.33
C LEU A 157 -5.44 12.57 -3.35
N ARG A 158 -6.35 12.66 -2.36
CA ARG A 158 -7.31 13.76 -2.32
C ARG A 158 -6.62 15.11 -2.22
N GLN A 159 -7.20 16.12 -2.86
CA GLN A 159 -6.81 17.51 -2.62
C GLN A 159 -7.56 18.05 -1.40
N GLU A 160 -7.04 19.11 -0.78
CA GLU A 160 -7.75 19.79 0.29
C GLU A 160 -9.09 20.31 -0.21
N GLY A 161 -10.17 20.07 0.54
CA GLY A 161 -11.53 20.45 0.17
C GLY A 161 -12.29 19.46 -0.73
N ASP A 162 -11.67 18.37 -1.18
CA ASP A 162 -12.34 17.34 -1.97
C ASP A 162 -13.21 16.42 -1.10
N THR A 163 -14.53 16.53 -1.23
CA THR A 163 -15.54 15.73 -0.52
C THR A 163 -16.12 14.58 -1.35
N THR A 164 -15.53 14.27 -2.51
CA THR A 164 -16.03 13.21 -3.38
C THR A 164 -15.90 11.83 -2.74
N SER A 165 -16.96 11.03 -2.84
CA SER A 165 -17.00 9.67 -2.30
C SER A 165 -16.42 8.67 -3.30
N ASN A 166 -15.10 8.70 -3.49
CA ASN A 166 -14.33 7.75 -4.30
C ASN A 166 -13.05 7.29 -3.57
N ASN A 167 -12.40 6.25 -4.12
CA ASN A 167 -11.14 5.71 -3.59
C ASN A 167 -9.95 6.41 -4.25
N GLN A 168 -9.50 7.51 -3.66
CA GLN A 168 -8.30 8.23 -4.08
C GLN A 168 -7.11 7.87 -3.18
N VAL A 169 -6.68 6.61 -3.26
CA VAL A 169 -5.58 6.07 -2.44
C VAL A 169 -4.52 5.48 -3.35
N SER A 170 -3.26 5.84 -3.08
CA SER A 170 -2.09 5.18 -3.67
C SER A 170 -1.35 4.40 -2.59
N MET A 171 -0.57 3.40 -2.99
CA MET A 171 0.32 2.66 -2.09
C MET A 171 1.75 3.16 -2.29
N VAL A 172 2.40 3.53 -1.19
CA VAL A 172 3.82 3.92 -1.19
C VAL A 172 4.61 2.95 -0.33
N THR A 173 5.83 2.65 -0.74
CA THR A 173 6.75 1.85 0.06
C THR A 173 7.56 2.79 0.95
N MET A 174 7.48 2.56 2.26
CA MET A 174 8.19 3.32 3.29
C MET A 174 9.27 2.45 3.93
N ASN A 175 10.45 3.03 4.12
CA ASN A 175 11.54 2.39 4.86
C ASN A 175 11.23 2.44 6.36
N LEU A 176 11.36 1.30 7.05
CA LEU A 176 11.11 1.20 8.51
C LEU A 176 12.39 1.38 9.36
N ALA A 177 13.56 1.53 8.73
CA ALA A 177 14.83 1.78 9.41
C ALA A 177 15.14 0.77 10.56
N THR A 178 14.77 -0.50 10.37
CA THR A 178 14.93 -1.56 11.40
C THR A 178 16.40 -1.92 11.66
N ASP A 179 17.31 -1.51 10.79
CA ASP A 179 18.76 -1.57 10.96
C ASP A 179 19.26 -0.62 12.07
N ILE A 180 18.57 0.50 12.30
CA ILE A 180 18.92 1.48 13.34
C ILE A 180 18.50 0.98 14.72
N LYS A 181 19.45 0.84 15.66
CA LYS A 181 19.19 0.36 17.02
C LYS A 181 18.46 1.39 17.88
N ASP A 182 18.93 2.63 17.87
CA ASP A 182 18.36 3.70 18.69
C ASP A 182 16.93 4.06 18.22
N PRO A 183 15.92 4.11 19.13
CA PRO A 183 14.54 4.37 18.73
C PRO A 183 14.30 5.80 18.26
N LEU A 184 15.03 6.80 18.78
CA LEU A 184 14.87 8.19 18.37
C LEU A 184 15.51 8.43 17.01
N GLU A 185 16.73 7.94 16.79
CA GLU A 185 17.39 7.99 15.47
C GLU A 185 16.54 7.29 14.41
N ARG A 186 15.94 6.14 14.75
CA ARG A 186 15.03 5.41 13.86
C ARG A 186 13.81 6.23 13.48
N LEU A 187 13.15 6.85 14.47
CA LEU A 187 12.00 7.70 14.23
C LEU A 187 12.37 8.89 13.32
N MET A 188 13.49 9.55 13.58
CA MET A 188 13.95 10.66 12.75
C MET A 188 14.28 10.22 11.31
N LYS A 189 14.89 9.04 11.13
CA LYS A 189 15.14 8.48 9.79
C LYS A 189 13.84 8.18 9.04
N ILE A 190 12.87 7.55 9.71
CA ILE A 190 11.55 7.26 9.14
C ILE A 190 10.85 8.56 8.75
N HIS A 191 10.90 9.58 9.61
CA HIS A 191 10.31 10.89 9.33
C HIS A 191 10.92 11.55 8.09
N ALA A 192 12.25 11.56 7.97
CA ALA A 192 12.95 12.09 6.81
C ALA A 192 12.58 11.32 5.51
N ASP A 193 12.54 10.00 5.57
CA ASP A 193 12.17 9.16 4.42
C ASP A 193 10.70 9.36 4.03
N SER A 194 9.82 9.53 5.02
CA SER A 194 8.39 9.83 4.85
C SER A 194 8.17 11.19 4.18
N ALA A 195 8.93 12.21 4.57
CA ALA A 195 8.89 13.54 3.97
C ALA A 195 9.35 13.51 2.49
N ASN A 196 10.49 12.87 2.22
CA ASN A 196 11.01 12.71 0.84
C ASN A 196 10.01 11.94 -0.05
N THR A 197 9.43 10.85 0.47
CA THR A 197 8.43 10.06 -0.26
C THR A 197 7.17 10.89 -0.56
N LYS A 198 6.70 11.72 0.39
CA LYS A 198 5.55 12.61 0.16
C LYS A 198 5.86 13.68 -0.88
N GLU A 199 7.04 14.27 -0.86
CA GLU A 199 7.46 15.27 -1.87
C GLU A 199 7.52 14.63 -3.26
N MET A 200 8.17 13.46 -3.36
CA MET A 200 8.22 12.68 -4.59
C MET A 200 6.80 12.35 -5.09
N MET A 201 5.91 11.90 -4.21
CA MET A 201 4.51 11.66 -4.55
C MET A 201 3.75 12.92 -4.94
N GLY A 202 4.02 14.08 -4.36
CA GLY A 202 3.45 15.34 -4.81
C GLY A 202 3.77 15.63 -6.28
N ARG A 203 5.00 15.34 -6.70
CA ARG A 203 5.44 15.46 -8.11
C ARG A 203 4.77 14.43 -9.03
N PHE A 204 4.57 13.20 -8.54
CA PHE A 204 3.94 12.12 -9.31
C PHE A 204 2.40 12.09 -9.21
N LYS A 205 1.76 12.88 -8.34
CA LYS A 205 0.31 12.92 -8.14
C LYS A 205 -0.46 13.26 -9.43
N ALA A 206 0.15 14.05 -10.31
CA ALA A 206 -0.38 14.37 -11.63
C ALA A 206 -0.19 13.25 -12.68
N ALA A 207 0.71 12.30 -12.41
CA ALA A 207 1.10 11.24 -13.34
C ALA A 207 0.60 9.84 -12.93
N ILE A 208 0.13 9.66 -11.69
CA ILE A 208 -0.44 8.39 -11.20
C ILE A 208 -1.92 8.31 -11.62
N PRO A 209 -2.30 7.41 -12.55
CA PRO A 209 -3.68 7.26 -12.96
C PRO A 209 -4.50 6.73 -11.77
N THR A 210 -5.56 7.45 -11.39
CA THR A 210 -6.45 7.10 -10.26
C THR A 210 -7.30 5.85 -10.51
N ASP A 211 -7.44 5.43 -11.78
CA ASP A 211 -8.38 4.39 -12.21
C ASP A 211 -7.73 3.13 -12.78
N PHE A 212 -6.45 2.86 -12.48
CA PHE A 212 -5.82 1.64 -12.99
C PHE A 212 -5.95 0.46 -12.02
N PRO A 213 -6.69 -0.62 -12.36
CA PRO A 213 -6.46 -1.91 -11.73
C PRO A 213 -5.05 -2.32 -12.14
N LEU A 214 -4.07 -2.30 -11.22
CA LEU A 214 -2.69 -2.73 -11.48
C LEU A 214 -2.75 -4.02 -12.32
N PRO A 215 -2.37 -4.01 -13.61
CA PRO A 215 -2.61 -5.14 -14.51
C PRO A 215 -1.74 -6.35 -14.14
N ALA A 216 -0.85 -6.18 -13.16
CA ALA A 216 0.00 -7.20 -12.58
C ALA A 216 -0.38 -7.60 -11.14
N ALA A 217 -1.44 -7.05 -10.53
CA ALA A 217 -1.79 -7.37 -9.13
C ALA A 217 -1.93 -8.87 -8.82
N PRO A 218 -2.49 -9.72 -9.71
CA PRO A 218 -2.56 -11.16 -9.46
C PRO A 218 -1.19 -11.86 -9.49
N TRP A 219 -0.24 -11.38 -10.30
CA TRP A 219 1.09 -11.97 -10.47
C TRP A 219 2.11 -11.44 -9.45
N LEU A 220 1.94 -10.19 -8.98
CA LEU A 220 2.76 -9.61 -7.91
C LEU A 220 2.47 -10.22 -6.52
N MET A 221 1.30 -10.82 -6.34
CA MET A 221 0.86 -11.41 -5.07
C MET A 221 1.25 -12.90 -4.92
N SER A 222 1.87 -13.49 -5.95
CA SER A 222 2.17 -14.93 -6.01
C SER A 222 3.67 -15.27 -6.05
N ALA A 223 4.57 -14.38 -5.62
CA ALA A 223 6.02 -14.61 -5.57
C ALA A 223 6.61 -14.33 -4.17
#